data_AF-A0A7L2YYG5-F1
#
_entry.id   AF-A0A7L2YYG5-F1
#
_cell.length_a   1.000
_cell.length_b   1.000
_cell.length_c   1.000
_cell.angle_alpha   90.00
_cell.angle_beta   90.00
_cell.angle_gamma   90.00
#
_symmetry.space_group_name_H-M   'P 1'
#
loop_
_entity.id
_entity.type
_entity.pdbx_description
1 polymer ?
#
loop_
_entity_poly.entity_id
_entity_poly.type
_entity_poly.pdbx_seq_one_letter_code
_entity_poly.pdbx_strand_id
1 'polypeptide(L)'
;QSELSDGIAMLVAGNDRIQAIITQMEEICHTIEENGRRQKQHLGLRFDSLYSILEERKKELLQSIAREQEAKVQRVRGLIRQYGDHLETSSKLVESAIQAMEEPQMAVYLQHSKELLKKITDMSKVSMSSRPEPGYENMDHFSINVDYVAEMLRTIEFQTG
;
A
#
# COMPACT_ATOMS: atom_id res chain seq x y z
N GLN A 1 20.86 82.03 -33.37
CA GLN A 1 21.27 80.62 -33.60
C GLN A 1 21.49 79.83 -32.30
N SER A 2 21.91 80.45 -31.18
CA SER A 2 22.10 79.76 -29.87
C SER A 2 20.83 79.12 -29.30
N GLU A 3 19.72 79.86 -29.24
CA GLU A 3 18.50 79.40 -28.53
C GLU A 3 17.89 78.10 -29.09
N LEU A 4 17.94 77.90 -30.42
CA LEU A 4 17.50 76.66 -31.05
C LEU A 4 18.41 75.48 -30.68
N SER A 5 19.73 75.72 -30.63
CA SER A 5 20.71 74.71 -30.22
C SER A 5 20.53 74.31 -28.76
N ASP A 6 20.28 75.29 -27.88
CA ASP A 6 20.04 75.05 -26.44
C ASP A 6 18.72 74.28 -26.24
N GLY A 7 17.66 74.64 -26.99
CA GLY A 7 16.40 73.89 -27.02
C GLY A 7 16.56 72.44 -27.47
N ILE A 8 17.37 72.20 -28.51
CA ILE A 8 17.71 70.85 -28.98
C ILE A 8 18.48 70.07 -27.90
N ALA A 9 19.48 70.68 -27.26
CA ALA A 9 20.26 70.03 -26.21
C ALA A 9 19.39 69.61 -25.01
N MET A 10 18.44 70.45 -24.59
CA MET A 10 17.48 70.09 -23.54
C MET A 10 16.58 68.92 -23.94
N LEU A 11 16.11 68.87 -25.19
CA LEU A 11 15.30 67.75 -25.69
C LEU A 11 16.10 66.45 -25.74
N VAL A 12 17.36 66.49 -26.17
CA VAL A 12 18.25 65.32 -26.17
C VAL A 12 18.41 64.79 -24.75
N ALA A 13 18.74 65.65 -23.78
CA ALA A 13 18.86 65.25 -22.38
C ALA A 13 17.53 64.70 -21.80
N GLY A 14 16.40 65.27 -22.21
CA GLY A 14 15.07 64.75 -21.86
C GLY A 14 14.81 63.34 -22.42
N ASN A 15 15.19 63.11 -23.69
CA ASN A 15 15.08 61.82 -24.34
C ASN A 15 16.00 60.76 -23.70
N ASP A 16 17.24 61.11 -23.36
CA ASP A 16 18.16 60.22 -22.66
C ASP A 16 17.60 59.77 -21.31
N ARG A 17 16.96 60.70 -20.59
CA ARG A 17 16.28 60.38 -19.33
C ARG A 17 15.08 59.45 -19.54
N ILE A 18 14.26 59.68 -20.57
CA ILE A 18 13.13 58.81 -20.91
C ILE A 18 13.65 57.41 -21.30
N GLN A 19 14.72 57.32 -22.09
CA GLN A 19 15.33 56.06 -22.49
C GLN A 19 15.83 55.27 -21.28
N ALA A 20 16.47 55.94 -20.31
CA ALA A 20 16.91 55.31 -19.07
C ALA A 20 15.72 54.76 -18.24
N ILE A 21 14.60 55.49 -18.20
CA ILE A 21 13.37 55.01 -17.54
C ILE A 21 12.83 53.77 -18.27
N ILE A 22 12.79 53.79 -19.61
CA ILE A 22 12.33 52.63 -20.42
C ILE A 22 13.17 51.40 -20.09
N THR A 23 14.50 51.50 -20.08
CA THR A 23 15.38 50.37 -19.74
C THR A 23 15.13 49.84 -18.33
N GLN A 24 14.94 50.72 -17.34
CA GLN A 24 14.57 50.30 -15.98
C GLN A 24 13.21 49.58 -15.95
N MET A 25 12.22 50.06 -16.71
CA MET A 25 10.91 49.40 -16.80
C MET A 25 11.02 48.01 -17.45
N GLU A 26 11.86 47.85 -18.47
CA GLU A 26 12.13 46.55 -19.10
C GLU A 26 12.76 45.55 -18.10
N GLU A 27 13.73 46.00 -17.30
CA GLU A 27 14.34 45.20 -16.23
C GLU A 27 13.33 44.79 -15.14
N ILE A 28 12.43 45.70 -14.77
CA ILE A 28 11.33 45.41 -13.83
C ILE A 28 10.40 44.35 -14.43
N CYS A 29 9.99 44.48 -15.69
CA CYS A 29 9.17 43.48 -16.38
C CYS A 29 9.84 42.10 -16.35
N HIS A 30 11.13 42.03 -16.71
CA HIS A 30 11.88 40.79 -16.68
C HIS A 30 11.91 40.15 -15.28
N THR A 31 12.14 40.98 -14.25
CA THR A 31 12.16 40.54 -12.85
C THR A 31 10.80 40.00 -12.40
N ILE A 32 9.69 40.64 -12.80
CA ILE A 32 8.33 40.18 -12.50
C ILE A 32 8.07 38.81 -13.13
N GLU A 33 8.46 38.61 -14.39
CA GLU A 33 8.32 37.33 -15.08
C GLU A 33 9.12 36.21 -14.41
N GLU A 34 10.37 36.47 -14.05
CA GLU A 34 11.22 35.51 -13.35
C GLU A 34 10.64 35.15 -11.97
N ASN A 35 10.20 36.16 -11.21
CA ASN A 35 9.55 35.96 -9.91
C ASN A 35 8.31 35.09 -10.05
N GLY A 36 7.44 35.39 -11.03
CA GLY A 36 6.25 34.60 -11.32
C GLY A 36 6.58 33.15 -11.67
N ARG A 37 7.57 32.93 -12.54
CA ARG A 37 8.04 31.57 -12.91
C ARG A 37 8.55 30.81 -11.70
N ARG A 38 9.39 31.45 -10.87
CA ARG A 38 9.96 30.84 -9.67
C ARG A 38 8.89 30.47 -8.64
N GLN A 39 7.93 31.34 -8.38
CA GLN A 39 6.84 31.04 -7.44
C GLN A 39 5.95 29.90 -7.94
N LYS A 40 5.63 29.86 -9.24
CA LYS A 40 4.91 28.73 -9.85
C LYS A 40 5.66 27.41 -9.67
N GLN A 41 6.98 27.40 -9.88
CA GLN A 41 7.81 26.21 -9.68
C GLN A 41 7.83 25.77 -8.22
N HIS A 42 8.03 26.69 -7.28
CA HIS A 42 8.01 26.37 -5.85
C HIS A 42 6.66 25.80 -5.40
N LEU A 43 5.55 26.38 -5.88
CA LEU A 43 4.22 25.86 -5.59
C LEU A 43 4.04 24.43 -6.11
N GLY A 44 4.44 24.18 -7.36
CA GLY A 44 4.42 22.84 -7.96
C GLY A 44 5.16 21.81 -7.08
N LEU A 45 6.40 22.11 -6.69
CA LEU A 45 7.20 21.22 -5.84
C LEU A 45 6.54 20.93 -4.48
N ARG A 46 5.81 21.87 -3.90
CA ARG A 46 5.08 21.65 -2.64
C ARG A 46 3.95 20.64 -2.81
N PHE A 47 3.17 20.75 -3.88
CA PHE A 47 2.10 19.79 -4.19
C PHE A 47 2.67 18.42 -4.58
N ASP A 48 3.74 18.38 -5.36
CA ASP A 48 4.43 17.12 -5.71
C ASP A 48 4.90 16.38 -4.47
N SER A 49 5.41 17.09 -3.46
CA SER A 49 5.75 16.52 -2.17
C SER A 49 4.54 15.90 -1.45
N LEU A 50 3.37 16.56 -1.47
CA LEU A 50 2.15 16.02 -0.87
C LEU A 50 1.67 14.75 -1.59
N TYR A 51 1.72 14.74 -2.93
CA TYR A 51 1.39 13.55 -3.72
C TYR A 51 2.34 12.39 -3.42
N SER A 52 3.64 12.66 -3.31
CA SER A 52 4.64 11.64 -2.98
C SER A 52 4.37 11.00 -1.63
N ILE A 53 4.08 11.81 -0.60
CA ILE A 53 3.76 11.32 0.75
C ILE A 53 2.48 10.46 0.71
N LEU A 54 1.43 10.94 0.03
CA LEU A 54 0.17 10.21 -0.04
C LEU A 54 0.34 8.85 -0.75
N GLU A 55 1.10 8.81 -1.84
CA GLU A 55 1.36 7.59 -2.59
C GLU A 55 2.23 6.60 -1.81
N GLU A 56 3.21 7.08 -1.04
CA GLU A 56 4.00 6.23 -0.12
C GLU A 56 3.10 5.59 0.94
N ARG A 57 2.25 6.38 1.62
CA ARG A 57 1.33 5.86 2.64
C ARG A 57 0.34 4.86 2.08
N LYS A 58 -0.17 5.09 0.86
CA LYS A 58 -1.01 4.12 0.15
C LYS A 58 -0.27 2.81 -0.11
N LYS A 59 0.98 2.85 -0.58
CA LYS A 59 1.80 1.66 -0.82
C LYS A 59 2.04 0.86 0.46
N GLU A 60 2.37 1.53 1.56
CA GLU A 60 2.56 0.88 2.86
C GLU A 60 1.29 0.13 3.32
N LEU A 61 0.12 0.77 3.21
CA LEU A 61 -1.16 0.16 3.60
C LEU A 61 -1.52 -1.03 2.72
N LEU A 62 -1.35 -0.92 1.39
CA LEU A 62 -1.54 -2.03 0.47
C LEU A 62 -0.60 -3.20 0.77
N GLN A 63 0.65 -2.89 1.13
CA GLN A 63 1.62 -3.92 1.51
C GLN A 63 1.22 -4.64 2.81
N SER A 64 0.69 -3.93 3.80
CA SER A 64 0.15 -4.53 5.03
C SER A 64 -1.03 -5.47 4.74
N ILE A 65 -1.97 -5.04 3.88
CA ILE A 65 -3.09 -5.89 3.43
C ILE A 65 -2.56 -7.17 2.78
N ALA A 66 -1.63 -7.03 1.83
CA ALA A 66 -1.07 -8.17 1.11
C ALA A 66 -0.35 -9.16 2.03
N ARG A 67 0.43 -8.66 3.00
CA ARG A 67 1.13 -9.51 3.98
C ARG A 67 0.16 -10.30 4.85
N GLU A 68 -0.88 -9.65 5.38
CA GLU A 68 -1.86 -10.34 6.21
C GLU A 68 -2.68 -11.34 5.38
N GLN A 69 -3.12 -10.97 4.19
CA GLN A 69 -3.81 -11.86 3.27
C GLN A 69 -2.96 -13.10 2.97
N GLU A 70 -1.69 -12.92 2.63
CA GLU A 70 -0.78 -14.02 2.33
C GLU A 70 -0.58 -14.94 3.54
N ALA A 71 -0.29 -14.38 4.71
CA ALA A 71 -0.16 -15.14 5.95
C ALA A 71 -1.45 -15.93 6.26
N LYS A 72 -2.62 -15.30 6.06
CA LYS A 72 -3.91 -15.93 6.28
C LYS A 72 -4.14 -17.13 5.38
N VAL A 73 -3.91 -16.94 4.08
CA VAL A 73 -4.03 -17.98 3.06
C VAL A 73 -3.04 -19.12 3.29
N GLN A 74 -1.79 -18.80 3.61
CA GLN A 74 -0.75 -19.81 3.89
C GLN A 74 -1.13 -20.69 5.08
N ARG A 75 -1.63 -20.11 6.17
CA ARG A 75 -2.11 -20.87 7.33
C ARG A 75 -3.25 -21.80 6.96
N VAL A 76 -4.27 -21.32 6.22
CA VAL A 76 -5.40 -22.16 5.80
C VAL A 76 -4.95 -23.28 4.87
N ARG A 77 -4.06 -23.00 3.91
CA ARG A 77 -3.47 -24.04 3.04
C ARG A 77 -2.68 -25.08 3.83
N GLY A 78 -1.94 -24.66 4.86
CA GLY A 78 -1.24 -25.55 5.76
C GLY A 78 -2.20 -26.50 6.50
N LEU A 79 -3.31 -25.96 6.99
CA LEU A 79 -4.36 -26.77 7.64
C LEU A 79 -5.03 -27.75 6.68
N ILE A 80 -5.36 -27.31 5.45
CA ILE A 80 -5.93 -28.20 4.42
C ILE A 80 -4.97 -29.37 4.15
N ARG A 81 -3.67 -29.10 4.01
CA ARG A 81 -2.66 -30.15 3.82
C ARG A 81 -2.61 -31.10 5.02
N GLN A 82 -2.56 -30.56 6.24
CA GLN A 82 -2.55 -31.38 7.45
C GLN A 82 -3.80 -32.28 7.54
N TYR A 83 -4.99 -31.76 7.23
CA TYR A 83 -6.21 -32.57 7.17
C TYR A 83 -6.16 -33.62 6.07
N GLY A 84 -5.57 -33.31 4.91
CA GLY A 84 -5.32 -34.27 3.83
C GLY A 84 -4.41 -35.43 4.29
N ASP A 85 -3.27 -35.12 4.91
CA ASP A 85 -2.32 -36.11 5.41
C ASP A 85 -2.96 -37.00 6.50
N HIS A 86 -3.75 -36.41 7.40
CA HIS A 86 -4.51 -37.14 8.41
C HIS A 86 -5.57 -38.05 7.79
N LEU A 87 -6.31 -37.56 6.78
CA LEU A 87 -7.33 -38.32 6.07
C LEU A 87 -6.71 -39.52 5.34
N GLU A 88 -5.58 -39.34 4.65
CA GLU A 88 -4.86 -40.43 3.97
C GLU A 88 -4.43 -41.51 4.97
N THR A 89 -3.83 -41.10 6.10
CA THR A 89 -3.42 -42.02 7.17
C THR A 89 -4.61 -42.78 7.75
N SER A 90 -5.73 -42.08 7.97
CA SER A 90 -6.98 -42.70 8.45
C SER A 90 -7.54 -43.68 7.42
N SER A 91 -7.50 -43.38 6.12
CA SER A 91 -7.97 -44.27 5.06
C SER A 91 -7.18 -45.57 5.02
N LYS A 92 -5.84 -45.49 5.04
CA LYS A 92 -4.96 -46.67 5.10
C LYS A 92 -5.21 -47.55 6.32
N LEU A 93 -5.51 -46.92 7.46
CA LEU A 93 -5.84 -47.62 8.70
C LEU A 93 -7.18 -48.36 8.59
N VAL A 94 -8.19 -47.75 7.96
CA VAL A 94 -9.48 -48.40 7.66
C VAL A 94 -9.28 -49.58 6.72
N GLU A 95 -8.52 -49.41 5.62
CA GLU A 95 -8.19 -50.50 4.69
C GLU A 95 -7.47 -51.66 5.38
N SER A 96 -6.49 -51.37 6.24
CA SER A 96 -5.77 -52.38 7.03
C SER A 96 -6.69 -53.11 8.00
N ALA A 97 -7.66 -52.40 8.60
CA ALA A 97 -8.64 -53.00 9.50
C ALA A 97 -9.59 -53.93 8.75
N ILE A 98 -10.02 -53.55 7.54
CA ILE A 98 -10.85 -54.41 6.67
C ILE A 98 -10.08 -55.68 6.29
N GLN A 99 -8.85 -55.55 5.80
CA GLN A 99 -8.01 -56.70 5.45
C GLN A 99 -7.79 -57.64 6.64
N ALA A 100 -7.56 -57.10 7.84
CA ALA A 100 -7.41 -57.91 9.04
C ALA A 100 -8.68 -58.72 9.36
N MET A 101 -9.89 -58.21 9.08
CA MET A 101 -11.13 -58.94 9.30
C MET A 101 -11.32 -60.15 8.36
N GLU A 102 -10.57 -60.21 7.27
CA GLU A 102 -10.58 -61.34 6.32
C GLU A 102 -9.58 -62.45 6.70
N GLU A 103 -8.81 -62.28 7.78
CA GLU A 103 -7.77 -63.23 8.22
C GLU A 103 -8.37 -64.56 8.72
N PRO A 104 -8.11 -65.70 8.04
CA PRO A 104 -8.68 -67.00 8.42
C PRO A 104 -8.05 -67.59 9.68
N GLN A 105 -6.83 -67.17 10.07
CA GLN A 105 -6.13 -67.71 11.23
C GLN A 105 -6.41 -66.88 12.48
N MET A 106 -7.21 -67.43 13.39
CA MET A 106 -7.70 -66.73 14.59
C MET A 106 -6.58 -66.13 15.48
N ALA A 107 -5.45 -66.82 15.63
CA ALA A 107 -4.33 -66.31 16.42
C ALA A 107 -3.68 -65.07 15.80
N VAL A 108 -3.54 -65.05 14.47
CA VAL A 108 -2.98 -63.93 13.69
C VAL A 108 -3.95 -62.75 13.71
N TYR A 109 -5.25 -63.02 13.50
CA TYR A 109 -6.32 -62.03 13.60
C TYR A 109 -6.31 -61.29 14.94
N LEU A 110 -6.27 -62.02 16.07
CA LEU A 110 -6.30 -61.43 17.41
C LEU A 110 -5.07 -60.54 17.68
N GLN A 111 -3.89 -60.95 17.18
CA GLN A 111 -2.66 -60.17 17.31
C GLN A 111 -2.74 -58.86 16.52
N HIS A 112 -3.13 -58.92 15.24
CA HIS A 112 -3.26 -57.73 14.38
C HIS A 112 -4.36 -56.77 14.85
N SER A 113 -5.51 -57.31 15.27
CA SER A 113 -6.66 -56.50 15.71
C SER A 113 -6.35 -55.64 16.92
N LYS A 114 -5.58 -56.16 17.88
CA LYS A 114 -5.19 -55.41 19.09
C LYS A 114 -4.33 -54.18 18.76
N GLU A 115 -3.39 -54.34 17.82
CA GLU A 115 -2.53 -53.23 17.37
C GLU A 115 -3.31 -52.19 16.55
N LEU A 116 -4.20 -52.64 15.66
CA LEU A 116 -5.06 -51.78 14.85
C LEU A 116 -6.02 -50.96 15.73
N LEU A 117 -6.67 -51.59 16.70
CA LEU A 117 -7.57 -50.89 17.65
C LEU A 117 -6.85 -49.80 18.43
N LYS A 118 -5.60 -50.03 18.83
CA LYS A 118 -4.77 -49.00 19.47
C LYS A 118 -4.52 -47.83 18.53
N LYS A 119 -4.06 -48.09 17.30
CA LYS A 119 -3.81 -47.05 16.28
C LYS A 119 -5.06 -46.24 15.96
N ILE A 120 -6.23 -46.89 15.85
CA ILE A 120 -7.52 -46.23 15.60
C ILE A 120 -7.88 -45.30 16.76
N THR A 121 -7.73 -45.79 17.99
CA THR A 121 -8.01 -45.00 19.20
C THR A 121 -7.11 -43.79 19.29
N ASP A 122 -5.82 -43.94 18.98
CA ASP A 122 -4.85 -42.85 19.03
C ASP A 122 -5.12 -41.79 17.94
N MET A 123 -5.44 -42.21 16.71
CA MET A 123 -5.80 -41.30 15.60
C MET A 123 -7.10 -40.54 15.86
N SER A 124 -8.09 -41.16 16.51
CA SER A 124 -9.39 -40.52 16.78
C SER A 124 -9.30 -39.29 17.70
N LYS A 125 -8.23 -39.15 18.49
CA LYS A 125 -8.03 -38.05 19.44
C LYS A 125 -7.37 -36.81 18.82
N VAL A 126 -6.72 -36.95 17.66
CA VAL A 126 -5.89 -35.90 17.04
C VAL A 126 -6.70 -34.94 16.14
N SER A 127 -7.91 -35.34 15.73
CA SER A 127 -8.66 -34.70 14.64
C SER A 127 -9.31 -33.34 14.95
N MET A 128 -9.39 -32.92 16.22
CA MET A 128 -10.27 -31.80 16.63
C MET A 128 -9.59 -30.46 16.95
N SER A 129 -8.26 -30.36 16.95
CA SER A 129 -7.57 -29.19 17.53
C SER A 129 -7.14 -28.08 16.55
N SER A 130 -7.37 -28.23 15.24
CA SER A 130 -6.67 -27.44 14.21
C SER A 130 -7.55 -26.62 13.27
N ARG A 131 -8.75 -26.17 13.69
CA ARG A 131 -9.57 -25.29 12.86
C ARG A 131 -9.19 -23.81 13.06
N PRO A 132 -9.21 -22.95 12.01
CA PRO A 132 -9.15 -21.50 12.21
C PRO A 132 -10.30 -21.02 13.10
N GLU A 133 -10.05 -19.96 13.84
CA GLU A 133 -11.07 -19.29 14.66
C GLU A 133 -12.21 -18.74 13.76
N PRO A 134 -13.46 -18.67 14.26
CA PRO A 134 -14.54 -18.02 13.53
C PRO A 134 -14.19 -16.57 13.15
N GLY A 135 -14.44 -16.18 11.89
CA GLY A 135 -14.14 -14.83 11.39
C GLY A 135 -12.67 -14.61 11.03
N TYR A 136 -11.85 -15.66 10.97
CA TYR A 136 -10.45 -15.59 10.55
C TYR A 136 -10.24 -14.92 9.18
N GLU A 137 -11.21 -15.02 8.28
CA GLU A 137 -11.24 -14.42 6.96
C GLU A 137 -11.45 -12.89 6.96
N ASN A 138 -11.86 -12.30 8.09
CA ASN A 138 -12.17 -10.88 8.20
C ASN A 138 -10.94 -10.00 7.89
N MET A 139 -11.11 -8.96 7.07
CA MET A 139 -10.08 -7.97 6.71
C MET A 139 -10.57 -6.52 6.91
N ASP A 140 -11.72 -6.32 7.56
CA ASP A 140 -12.41 -5.02 7.66
C ASP A 140 -11.63 -3.99 8.50
N HIS A 141 -10.69 -4.44 9.34
CA HIS A 141 -9.82 -3.54 10.12
C HIS A 141 -8.84 -2.73 9.24
N PHE A 142 -8.72 -3.05 7.95
CA PHE A 142 -7.99 -2.22 6.98
C PHE A 142 -8.80 -1.03 6.45
N SER A 143 -10.05 -0.86 6.88
CA SER A 143 -10.85 0.31 6.52
C SER A 143 -10.22 1.59 7.08
N ILE A 144 -9.98 2.57 6.21
CA ILE A 144 -9.41 3.88 6.56
C ILE A 144 -10.41 5.00 6.24
N ASN A 145 -10.51 5.99 7.12
CA ASN A 145 -11.21 7.24 6.83
C ASN A 145 -10.18 8.28 6.36
N VAL A 146 -10.41 8.85 5.17
CA VAL A 146 -9.56 9.89 4.59
C VAL A 146 -10.25 11.26 4.53
N ASP A 147 -11.46 11.39 5.06
CA ASP A 147 -12.30 12.58 4.94
C ASP A 147 -11.64 13.79 5.60
N TYR A 148 -11.05 13.60 6.78
CA TYR A 148 -10.32 14.67 7.47
C TYR A 148 -9.14 15.19 6.64
N VAL A 149 -8.34 14.29 6.05
CA VAL A 149 -7.20 14.68 5.21
C VAL A 149 -7.69 15.38 3.94
N ALA A 150 -8.75 14.87 3.32
CA ALA A 150 -9.37 15.50 2.16
C ALA A 150 -9.87 16.91 2.49
N GLU A 151 -10.48 17.12 3.66
CA GLU A 151 -10.95 18.42 4.09
C GLU A 151 -9.79 19.39 4.35
N MET A 152 -8.74 18.93 5.04
CA MET A 152 -7.51 19.71 5.24
C MET A 152 -6.89 20.18 3.91
N LEU A 153 -6.92 19.34 2.87
CA LEU A 153 -6.45 19.70 1.54
C LEU A 153 -7.37 20.71 0.84
N ARG A 154 -8.69 20.67 1.07
CA ARG A 154 -9.64 21.66 0.52
C ARG A 154 -9.50 23.03 1.18
N THR A 155 -9.11 23.07 2.45
CA THR A 155 -8.91 24.30 3.21
C THR A 155 -7.54 24.95 2.98
N ILE A 156 -6.74 24.48 2.02
CA ILE A 156 -5.47 25.13 1.68
C ILE A 156 -5.77 26.52 1.12
N GLU A 157 -5.46 27.55 1.90
CA GLU A 157 -5.56 28.95 1.49
C GLU A 157 -4.29 29.38 0.76
N PHE A 158 -4.46 29.97 -0.43
CA PHE A 158 -3.38 30.68 -1.11
C PHE A 158 -3.32 32.09 -0.55
N GLN A 159 -2.25 32.40 0.20
CA GLN A 159 -1.96 33.79 0.58
C GLN A 159 -1.71 34.59 -0.70
N THR A 160 -2.72 35.36 -1.10
CA THR A 160 -2.55 36.47 -2.02
C THR A 160 -2.03 37.61 -1.16
N GLY A 161 -0.81 38.07 -1.46
CA GLY A 161 -0.14 39.14 -0.71
C GLY A 161 -0.92 40.45 -0.72
#